data_AF-A0A3B0RX07-F1
#
_entry.id   AF-A0A3B0RX07-F1
#
_cell.length_a   1.000
_cell.length_b   1.000
_cell.length_c   1.000
_cell.angle_alpha   90.00
_cell.angle_beta   90.00
_cell.angle_gamma   90.00
#
_symmetry.space_group_name_H-M   'P 1'
#
loop_
_entity.id
_entity.type
_entity.pdbx_description
1 polymer ?
#
loop_
_entity_poly.entity_id
_entity_poly.type
_entity_poly.pdbx_seq_one_letter_code
_entity_poly.pdbx_strand_id
1 'polypeptide(L)' 'MTPLTHLQRLEAESIHIMREVAATCDNPVMLYSIGKDSGVMLHLAMKAFYPSKLPFPLLHVDTTWKFREMI' A
#
# COMPACT_ATOMS: atom_id res chain seq x y z
N MET A 1 -28.91 6.82 5.72
CA MET A 1 -27.57 6.17 5.66
C MET A 1 -26.63 6.96 6.54
N THR A 2 -25.94 6.31 7.47
CA THR A 2 -24.95 6.97 8.33
C THR A 2 -23.76 7.40 7.46
N PRO A 3 -23.26 8.64 7.56
CA PRO A 3 -22.09 9.06 6.81
C PRO A 3 -20.87 8.22 7.19
N LEU A 4 -20.00 7.96 6.21
CA LEU A 4 -18.72 7.30 6.47
C LEU A 4 -17.91 8.11 7.47
N THR A 5 -17.21 7.42 8.37
CA THR A 5 -16.21 8.07 9.22
C THR A 5 -15.08 8.61 8.36
N HIS A 6 -14.31 9.54 8.92
CA HIS A 6 -13.14 10.11 8.24
C HIS A 6 -12.18 9.03 7.74
N LEU A 7 -11.84 8.03 8.57
CA LEU A 7 -10.92 6.95 8.20
C LEU A 7 -11.51 6.00 7.15
N GLN A 8 -12.81 5.72 7.21
CA GLN A 8 -13.47 4.90 6.19
C GLN A 8 -13.43 5.59 4.82
N ARG A 9 -13.61 6.91 4.78
CA ARG A 9 -13.49 7.68 3.54
C ARG A 9 -12.06 7.61 2.97
N LEU A 10 -11.05 7.86 3.81
CA LEU A 10 -9.65 7.80 3.39
C LEU A 10 -9.22 6.40 2.93
N GLU A 11 -9.70 5.36 3.61
CA GLU A 11 -9.45 3.97 3.22
C GLU A 11 -10.04 3.66 1.84
N ALA A 12 -11.29 4.04 1.60
CA ALA A 12 -11.95 3.82 0.31
C ALA A 12 -11.24 4.57 -0.83
N GLU A 13 -10.85 5.83 -0.60
CA GLU A 13 -10.11 6.65 -1.55
C GLU A 13 -8.73 6.06 -1.88
N SER A 14 -8.00 5.60 -0.85
CA SER A 14 -6.69 4.98 -1.03
C SER A 14 -6.77 3.67 -1.82
N ILE A 15 -7.76 2.82 -1.51
CA ILE A 15 -8.00 1.56 -2.25
C ILE A 15 -8.35 1.85 -3.71
N HIS A 16 -9.16 2.88 -3.97
CA HIS A 16 -9.50 3.28 -5.33
C HIS A 16 -8.24 3.66 -6.13
N ILE A 17 -7.39 4.52 -5.58
CA ILE A 17 -6.13 4.94 -6.21
C ILE A 17 -5.23 3.74 -6.52
N MET A 18 -5.09 2.80 -5.58
CA MET A 18 -4.26 1.60 -5.79
C MET A 18 -4.78 0.71 -6.93
N ARG A 19 -6.11 0.56 -7.05
CA ARG A 19 -6.72 -0.22 -8.13
C ARG A 19 -6.58 0.46 -9.49
N GLU A 20 -6.73 1.78 -9.56
CA GLU A 20 -6.52 2.54 -10.79
C GLU A 20 -5.08 2.41 -11.31
N VAL A 21 -4.08 2.51 -10.42
CA VAL A 21 -2.68 2.30 -10.79
C VAL A 21 -2.46 0.87 -11.29
N ALA A 22 -3.00 -0.14 -10.60
CA ALA A 22 -2.88 -1.53 -11.04
C ALA A 22 -3.58 -1.82 -12.38
N ALA A 23 -4.62 -1.06 -12.72
CA ALA A 23 -5.34 -1.20 -13.99
C ALA A 23 -4.69 -0.46 -15.17
N THR A 24 -3.93 0.59 -14.90
CA THR A 24 -3.44 1.52 -15.94
C THR A 24 -1.92 1.51 -16.13
N CYS A 25 -1.16 1.01 -15.17
CA CYS A 25 0.30 0.92 -15.24
C CYS A 25 0.74 -0.52 -15.55
N ASP A 26 1.68 -0.67 -16.49
CA ASP A 26 2.17 -2.00 -16.91
C ASP A 26 3.04 -2.68 -15.84
N ASN A 27 3.90 -1.92 -15.14
CA ASN A 27 4.86 -2.44 -14.17
C ASN A 27 4.88 -1.60 -12.88
N PRO A 28 3.78 -1.52 -12.12
CA PRO A 28 3.78 -0.80 -10.86
C PRO A 28 4.63 -1.53 -9.82
N VAL A 29 5.20 -0.76 -8.89
CA VAL A 29 5.92 -1.27 -7.72
C VAL A 29 5.51 -0.46 -6.50
N MET A 30 5.38 -1.13 -5.37
CA MET A 30 5.12 -0.44 -4.11
C MET A 30 6.43 -0.28 -3.33
N LEU A 31 6.83 0.97 -3.09
CA LEU A 31 7.98 1.28 -2.25
C LEU A 31 7.64 0.98 -0.79
N TYR A 32 8.38 0.05 -0.18
CA TYR A 32 8.17 -0.40 1.18
C TYR A 32 9.39 -0.09 2.05
N SER A 33 9.25 0.85 2.99
CA SER A 33 10.35 1.37 3.80
C SER A 33 10.49 0.72 5.18
N ILE A 34 9.61 -0.23 5.52
CA ILE A 34 9.52 -0.84 6.87
C ILE A 34 9.09 0.18 7.94
N GLY A 35 8.66 1.39 7.52
CA GLY A 35 8.10 2.42 8.40
C GLY A 35 6.58 2.37 8.50
N LYS A 36 6.02 3.13 9.46
CA LYS A 36 4.58 3.17 9.76
C LYS A 36 3.70 3.44 8.54
N ASP A 37 4.08 4.40 7.70
CA ASP A 37 3.25 4.84 6.59
C ASP A 37 3.22 3.79 5.49
N SER A 38 4.39 3.21 5.16
CA SER A 38 4.48 2.09 4.22
C SER A 38 3.77 0.83 4.75
N GLY A 39 3.71 0.64 6.07
CA GLY A 39 2.93 -0.43 6.71
C GLY A 39 1.42 -0.23 6.54
N VAL A 40 0.92 0.99 6.76
CA VAL A 40 -0.50 1.32 6.50
C VAL A 40 -0.81 1.16 5.02
N MET A 41 0.04 1.66 4.13
CA MET A 41 -0.16 1.47 2.70
C MET A 41 -0.18 -0.03 2.33
N LEU A 42 0.70 -0.87 2.89
CA LEU A 42 0.71 -2.30 2.60
C LEU A 42 -0.61 -2.95 3.07
N HIS A 43 -1.10 -2.57 4.24
CA HIS A 43 -2.40 -3.03 4.73
C HIS A 43 -3.55 -2.62 3.78
N LEU A 44 -3.56 -1.37 3.31
CA LEU A 44 -4.54 -0.89 2.33
C LEU A 44 -4.44 -1.63 0.99
N ALA A 45 -3.23 -1.91 0.52
CA ALA A 45 -3.00 -2.68 -0.70
C ALA A 45 -3.53 -4.12 -0.56
N MET A 46 -3.29 -4.78 0.57
CA MET A 46 -3.85 -6.10 0.86
C MET A 46 -5.39 -6.08 0.85
N LYS A 47 -6.02 -5.01 1.36
CA LYS A 47 -7.47 -4.82 1.28
C LYS A 47 -7.95 -4.53 -0.14
N ALA A 48 -7.18 -3.78 -0.93
CA ALA A 48 -7.52 -3.43 -2.30
C ALA A 48 -7.60 -4.66 -3.21
N PHE A 49 -6.76 -5.67 -2.99
CA PHE A 49 -6.66 -6.85 -3.86
C PHE A 49 -7.14 -8.16 -3.24
N TYR A 50 -7.65 -8.14 -2.01
CA TYR A 50 -8.28 -9.32 -1.40
C TYR A 50 -9.39 -9.88 -2.32
N PRO A 51 -9.49 -11.21 -2.53
CA PRO A 51 -8.72 -12.29 -1.86
C PRO A 51 -7.42 -12.69 -2.56
N SER A 52 -7.06 -12.03 -3.66
CA SER A 52 -5.86 -12.32 -4.43
C SER A 52 -4.60 -11.73 -3.79
N LYS A 53 -3.43 -12.22 -4.23
CA LYS A 53 -2.14 -11.58 -3.92
C LYS A 53 -2.03 -10.23 -4.62
N LEU A 54 -1.11 -9.39 -4.16
CA LEU A 54 -0.80 -8.12 -4.83
C LEU A 54 -0.35 -8.38 -6.27
N PRO A 55 -0.88 -7.62 -7.26
CA PRO A 55 -0.49 -7.77 -8.67
C PRO A 55 0.86 -7.09 -8.99
N PHE A 56 1.55 -6.53 -7.99
CA PHE A 56 2.83 -5.84 -8.12
C PHE A 56 3.80 -6.26 -7.01
N PRO A 57 5.12 -6.17 -7.26
CA PRO A 57 6.13 -6.41 -6.25
C PRO A 57 6.20 -5.29 -5.21
N LEU A 58 6.77 -5.62 -4.05
CA LEU A 58 7.26 -4.65 -3.06
C LEU A 58 8.75 -4.40 -3.30
N LEU A 59 9.19 -3.15 -3.19
CA LEU A 59 10.60 -2.78 -3.31
C LEU A 59 11.06 -2.04 -2.06
N HIS A 60 12.13 -2.56 -1.45
CA HIS A 60 12.85 -1.90 -0.37
C HIS A 60 14.19 -1.39 -0.90
N VAL A 61 14.44 -0.09 -0.76
CA VAL A 61 15.76 0.50 -1.06
C VAL A 61 16.58 0.49 0.21
N ASP A 62 17.54 -0.41 0.33
CA ASP A 62 18.47 -0.43 1.45
C ASP A 62 19.60 0.59 1.23
N THR A 63 19.74 1.52 2.19
CA THR A 63 20.78 2.54 2.17
C THR A 63 22.02 2.13 2.95
N THR A 64 22.01 0.96 3.60
CA THR A 64 23.03 0.47 4.54
C THR A 64 23.20 1.29 5.83
N TRP A 65 22.34 2.29 6.07
CA TRP A 65 22.37 3.17 7.25
C TRP A 65 21.13 3.04 8.15
N LYS A 66 20.29 2.04 7.91
CA LYS A 66 19.06 1.82 8.68
C LYS A 66 19.38 1.10 9.99
N PHE A 67 18.46 1.21 10.96
CA PHE A 67 18.50 0.41 12.17
C PHE A 67 18.54 -1.07 11.83
N ARG A 68 19.32 -1.86 12.57
CA ARG A 68 19.46 -3.30 12.30
C ARG A 68 18.13 -4.03 12.46
N GLU A 69 17.24 -3.51 13.30
CA GLU A 69 15.90 -4.01 13.53
C GLU A 69 14.94 -3.76 12.36
N MET A 70 15.34 -2.93 11.39
CA MET A 70 14.57 -2.58 10.20
C MET A 70 15.03 -3.29 8.93
N ILE A 71 15.96 -4.24 9.01
CA ILE A 71 16.51 -5.00 7.86
C ILE A 71 16.22 -6.48 8.04
#